data_AF-A0A8X8WV86-F1
#
_entry.id   AF-A0A8X8WV86-F1
#
_cell.length_a   1.000
_cell.length_b   1.000
_cell.length_c   1.000
_cell.angle_alpha   90.00
_cell.angle_beta   90.00
_cell.angle_gamma   90.00
#
_symmetry.space_group_name_H-M   'P 1'
#
loop_
_entity.id
_entity.type
_entity.pdbx_description
1 polymer ?
#
loop_
_entity_poly.entity_id
_entity_poly.type
_entity_poly.pdbx_seq_one_letter_code
_entity_poly.pdbx_strand_id
1 'polypeptide(L)'
;MTIKVDLEKAYDRIRWEFLEDCMMDLGLPQQLINLIMECVSTATMQVIWNGSPTSVFKPERGIRQGDPLSPYLFVLGMEKLSHSINKSVQDGDWDPIRLARHGSSISHLFFADDLVLFCKVDMKNTRTLKSILDKFSHHSGHKVSASKTQLFFSPNTDISLAQAIQNHLQFRSVCNLGKYLGIPIFHGMVTKNNFQYLIDKVRARLSGWSASSLSLAGRITLAKAVLTAIPSYCMQVVLLPAAVITEIEKLIRHFVWGASNGKKKLPLVSWVFVCQPIRSGGLGIRDLRVHHKAFMVKFDVWIPSLGPLVNHTVSDAIVEVDAYVCDSVDEHGNWKWADLNPVITQSAAMQIASVCPQMRKQATIFVFGGGNQIGSAQWR
;
A
#
# COMPACT_ATOMS: atom_id res chain seq x y z
N MET A 1 19.76 -2.19 -3.42
CA MET A 1 19.35 -0.82 -3.75
C MET A 1 17.87 -0.81 -4.08
N THR A 2 17.22 0.31 -3.81
CA THR A 2 15.82 0.54 -4.16
C THR A 2 15.77 1.71 -5.12
N ILE A 3 14.96 1.58 -6.17
CA ILE A 3 14.92 2.56 -7.26
C ILE A 3 13.47 2.93 -7.49
N LYS A 4 13.12 4.17 -7.19
CA LYS A 4 11.80 4.72 -7.50
C LYS A 4 11.87 5.36 -8.88
N VAL A 5 11.31 4.69 -9.87
CA VAL A 5 11.34 5.10 -11.29
C VAL A 5 10.15 5.99 -11.57
N ASP A 6 10.40 7.10 -12.27
CA ASP A 6 9.37 8.05 -12.73
C ASP A 6 9.30 8.02 -14.26
N LEU A 7 8.12 7.77 -14.81
CA LEU A 7 7.88 7.77 -16.25
C LEU A 7 7.37 9.14 -16.71
N GLU A 8 8.02 9.73 -17.72
CA GLU A 8 7.58 11.00 -18.29
C GLU A 8 6.25 10.84 -19.03
N LYS A 9 5.18 11.50 -18.56
CA LYS A 9 3.87 11.51 -19.22
C LYS A 9 3.40 10.09 -19.58
N ALA A 10 3.30 9.23 -18.56
CA ALA A 10 3.14 7.79 -18.72
C ALA A 10 2.01 7.41 -19.69
N TYR A 11 0.83 8.04 -19.59
CA TYR A 11 -0.30 7.77 -20.49
C TYR A 11 -0.08 8.28 -21.91
N ASP A 12 0.56 9.44 -22.09
CA ASP A 12 0.67 10.12 -23.39
C ASP A 12 1.76 9.53 -24.30
N ARG A 13 2.67 8.71 -23.75
CA ARG A 13 3.85 8.21 -24.47
C ARG A 13 3.71 6.82 -25.07
N ILE A 14 2.70 6.05 -24.67
CA ILE A 14 2.55 4.66 -25.05
C ILE A 14 2.32 4.53 -26.56
N ARG A 15 3.14 3.73 -27.24
CA ARG A 15 2.94 3.42 -28.66
C ARG A 15 1.75 2.48 -28.85
N TRP A 16 0.92 2.78 -29.83
CA TRP A 16 -0.26 1.98 -30.15
C TRP A 16 0.08 0.59 -30.67
N GLU A 17 1.09 0.49 -31.55
CA GLU A 17 1.62 -0.80 -32.04
C GLU A 17 2.03 -1.72 -30.88
N PHE A 18 2.72 -1.16 -29.87
CA PHE A 18 3.12 -1.92 -28.69
C PHE A 18 1.92 -2.43 -27.88
N LEU A 19 0.84 -1.65 -27.74
CA LEU A 19 -0.38 -2.11 -27.07
C LEU A 19 -1.07 -3.22 -27.86
N GLU A 20 -1.09 -3.09 -29.19
CA GLU A 20 -1.63 -4.11 -30.07
C GLU A 20 -0.88 -5.43 -29.91
N ASP A 21 0.46 -5.39 -29.97
CA ASP A 21 1.34 -6.55 -29.73
C ASP A 21 1.07 -7.17 -28.35
N CYS A 22 0.90 -6.34 -27.30
CA CYS A 22 0.58 -6.83 -25.96
C CYS A 22 -0.75 -7.60 -25.92
N MET A 23 -1.77 -7.12 -26.62
CA MET A 23 -3.09 -7.77 -26.68
C MET A 23 -3.07 -9.04 -27.54
N MET A 24 -2.30 -9.05 -28.63
CA MET A 24 -2.07 -10.24 -29.46
C MET A 24 -1.37 -11.33 -28.64
N ASP A 25 -0.31 -10.99 -27.90
CA ASP A 25 0.42 -11.92 -27.03
C ASP A 25 -0.47 -12.49 -25.90
N LEU A 26 -1.46 -11.73 -25.44
CA LEU A 26 -2.44 -12.19 -24.44
C LEU A 26 -3.44 -13.20 -25.05
N GLY A 27 -3.50 -13.32 -26.38
CA GLY A 27 -4.41 -14.19 -27.09
C GLY A 27 -5.82 -13.62 -27.24
N LEU A 28 -5.97 -12.29 -27.22
CA LEU A 28 -7.27 -11.67 -27.46
C LEU A 28 -7.71 -11.87 -28.93
N PRO A 29 -9.00 -12.10 -29.21
CA PRO A 29 -9.49 -12.21 -30.58
C PRO A 29 -9.22 -10.94 -31.38
N GLN A 30 -8.72 -11.06 -32.62
CA GLN A 30 -8.37 -9.91 -33.47
C GLN A 30 -9.52 -8.91 -33.63
N GLN A 31 -10.77 -9.38 -33.68
CA GLN A 31 -11.95 -8.51 -33.76
C GLN A 31 -12.09 -7.60 -32.53
N LEU A 32 -11.78 -8.11 -31.33
CA LEU A 32 -11.79 -7.33 -30.10
C LEU A 32 -10.62 -6.36 -30.05
N ILE A 33 -9.43 -6.79 -30.49
CA ILE A 33 -8.25 -5.92 -30.60
C ILE A 33 -8.56 -4.74 -31.52
N ASN A 34 -9.11 -4.99 -32.71
CA ASN A 34 -9.48 -3.95 -33.65
C ASN A 34 -10.49 -2.96 -33.03
N LEU A 35 -11.50 -3.45 -32.30
CA LEU A 35 -12.48 -2.59 -31.64
C LEU A 35 -11.84 -1.70 -30.56
N ILE A 36 -10.93 -2.26 -29.75
CA ILE A 36 -10.18 -1.53 -28.74
C ILE A 36 -9.30 -0.46 -29.41
N MET A 37 -8.58 -0.84 -30.47
CA MET A 37 -7.67 0.06 -31.17
C MET A 37 -8.42 1.17 -31.93
N GLU A 38 -9.63 0.92 -32.43
CA GLU A 38 -10.52 1.95 -32.97
C GLU A 38 -10.87 3.00 -31.89
N CYS A 39 -11.22 2.57 -30.67
CA CYS A 39 -11.49 3.48 -29.55
C CYS A 39 -10.28 4.33 -29.16
N VAL A 40 -9.07 3.77 -29.26
CA VAL A 40 -7.82 4.44 -28.88
C VAL A 40 -7.33 5.39 -29.97
N SER A 41 -7.35 4.94 -31.24
CA SER A 41 -6.65 5.60 -32.34
C SER A 41 -7.46 6.66 -33.09
N THR A 42 -8.80 6.59 -33.03
CA THR A 42 -9.66 7.54 -33.75
C THR A 42 -9.93 8.84 -32.98
N ALA A 43 -9.57 8.89 -31.70
CA ALA A 43 -9.80 10.04 -30.85
C ALA A 43 -9.09 11.29 -31.39
N THR A 44 -9.79 12.43 -31.44
CA THR A 44 -9.21 13.74 -31.77
C THR A 44 -9.09 14.60 -30.54
N MET A 45 -8.07 15.47 -30.48
CA MET A 45 -7.81 16.36 -29.35
C MET A 45 -7.78 17.82 -29.78
N GLN A 46 -8.12 18.70 -28.83
CA GLN A 46 -7.92 20.14 -28.89
C GLN A 46 -7.35 20.61 -27.56
N VAL A 47 -6.43 21.57 -27.59
CA VAL A 47 -5.92 22.22 -26.37
C VAL A 47 -6.75 23.47 -26.13
N ILE A 48 -7.17 23.70 -24.89
CA ILE A 48 -7.78 24.98 -24.52
C ILE A 48 -6.64 25.96 -24.22
N TRP A 49 -6.49 26.98 -25.06
CA TRP A 49 -5.50 28.04 -24.90
C TRP A 49 -6.24 29.37 -24.65
N ASN A 50 -6.00 29.99 -23.49
CA ASN A 50 -6.69 31.22 -23.06
C ASN A 50 -8.23 31.13 -23.14
N GLY A 51 -8.80 29.97 -22.78
CA GLY A 51 -10.25 29.74 -22.81
C GLY A 51 -10.83 29.43 -24.20
N SER A 52 -10.00 29.44 -25.26
CA SER A 52 -10.42 29.10 -26.62
C SER A 52 -9.80 27.78 -27.08
N PRO A 53 -10.54 26.89 -27.76
CA PRO A 53 -9.99 25.66 -28.29
C PRO A 53 -9.06 25.94 -29.49
N THR A 54 -7.91 25.26 -29.54
CA THR A 54 -7.00 25.28 -30.68
C THR A 54 -7.57 24.46 -31.86
N SER A 55 -6.83 24.45 -32.98
CA SER A 55 -7.11 23.50 -34.07
C SER A 55 -7.14 22.06 -33.57
N VAL A 56 -8.04 21.27 -34.15
CA VAL A 56 -8.14 19.83 -33.89
C VAL A 56 -6.87 19.14 -34.41
N PHE A 57 -6.32 18.23 -33.64
CA PHE A 57 -5.24 17.35 -34.06
C PHE A 57 -5.56 15.90 -33.66
N LYS A 58 -4.94 14.95 -34.36
CA LYS A 58 -5.01 13.53 -34.01
C LYS A 58 -3.73 13.16 -33.25
N PRO A 59 -3.82 12.55 -32.06
CA PRO A 59 -2.67 11.93 -31.42
C PRO A 59 -2.19 10.76 -32.30
N GLU A 60 -0.90 10.45 -32.24
CA GLU A 60 -0.30 9.27 -32.90
C GLU A 60 0.09 8.19 -31.89
N ARG A 61 -0.03 8.52 -30.60
CA ARG A 61 0.34 7.67 -29.46
C ARG A 61 -0.38 8.13 -28.21
N GLY A 62 -0.31 7.30 -27.19
CA GLY A 62 -0.85 7.53 -25.88
C GLY A 62 -2.30 7.07 -25.75
N ILE A 63 -2.75 7.01 -24.51
CA ILE A 63 -4.09 6.57 -24.12
C ILE A 63 -4.76 7.67 -23.27
N ARG A 64 -6.08 7.75 -23.33
CA ARG A 64 -6.82 8.90 -22.81
C ARG A 64 -6.99 8.83 -21.29
N GLN A 65 -6.50 9.85 -20.58
CA GLN A 65 -6.82 9.98 -19.16
C GLN A 65 -8.31 10.28 -18.96
N GLY A 66 -8.95 9.51 -18.07
CA GLY A 66 -10.39 9.60 -17.78
C GLY A 66 -11.27 8.69 -18.63
N ASP A 67 -10.71 8.00 -19.62
CA ASP A 67 -11.40 6.89 -20.31
C ASP A 67 -11.37 5.63 -19.41
N PRO A 68 -12.51 4.94 -19.19
CA PRO A 68 -12.57 3.72 -18.40
C PRO A 68 -11.66 2.59 -18.89
N LEU A 69 -11.36 2.50 -20.19
CA LEU A 69 -10.54 1.42 -20.75
C LEU A 69 -9.03 1.67 -20.56
N SER A 70 -8.62 2.93 -20.67
CA SER A 70 -7.22 3.34 -20.63
C SER A 70 -6.41 2.81 -19.44
N PRO A 71 -6.91 2.78 -18.18
CA PRO A 71 -6.18 2.17 -17.07
C PRO A 71 -5.84 0.68 -17.26
N TYR A 72 -6.72 -0.09 -17.90
CA TYR A 72 -6.48 -1.52 -18.16
C TYR A 72 -5.42 -1.71 -19.24
N LEU A 73 -5.49 -0.93 -20.31
CA LEU A 73 -4.48 -0.94 -21.38
C LEU A 73 -3.10 -0.53 -20.85
N PHE A 74 -3.08 0.45 -19.93
CA PHE A 74 -1.85 0.85 -19.25
C PHE A 74 -1.23 -0.31 -18.47
N VAL A 75 -2.04 -1.02 -17.68
CA VAL A 75 -1.58 -2.18 -16.89
C VAL A 75 -1.04 -3.28 -17.80
N LEU A 76 -1.73 -3.59 -18.91
CA LEU A 76 -1.26 -4.57 -19.89
C LEU A 76 0.13 -4.21 -20.47
N GLY A 77 0.33 -2.94 -20.82
CA GLY A 77 1.65 -2.47 -21.29
C GLY A 77 2.73 -2.60 -20.22
N MET A 78 2.43 -2.23 -18.98
CA MET A 78 3.38 -2.31 -17.86
C MET A 78 3.70 -3.76 -17.46
N GLU A 79 2.80 -4.70 -17.69
CA GLU A 79 3.01 -6.12 -17.42
C GLU A 79 4.19 -6.69 -18.23
N LYS A 80 4.44 -6.21 -19.46
CA LYS A 80 5.62 -6.61 -20.25
C LYS A 80 6.95 -6.24 -19.57
N LEU A 81 7.00 -5.11 -18.86
CA LEU A 81 8.17 -4.77 -18.04
C LEU A 81 8.32 -5.75 -16.88
N SER A 82 7.22 -6.11 -16.22
CA SER A 82 7.21 -7.11 -15.14
C SER A 82 7.74 -8.46 -15.63
N HIS A 83 7.26 -8.95 -16.78
CA HIS A 83 7.75 -10.18 -17.40
C HIS A 83 9.24 -10.12 -17.73
N SER A 84 9.72 -9.00 -18.27
CA SER A 84 11.14 -8.82 -18.60
C SER A 84 12.03 -8.90 -17.34
N ILE A 85 11.59 -8.30 -16.24
CA ILE A 85 12.28 -8.38 -14.95
C ILE A 85 12.23 -9.80 -14.39
N ASN A 86 11.06 -10.43 -14.39
CA ASN A 86 10.89 -11.80 -13.87
C ASN A 86 11.73 -12.81 -14.64
N LYS A 87 11.79 -12.69 -15.96
CA LYS A 87 12.67 -13.50 -16.79
C LYS A 87 14.14 -13.32 -16.40
N SER A 88 14.59 -12.09 -16.24
CA SER A 88 15.97 -11.81 -15.82
C SER A 88 16.28 -12.33 -14.41
N VAL A 89 15.29 -12.38 -13.51
CA VAL A 89 15.42 -13.02 -12.19
C VAL A 89 15.54 -14.54 -12.32
N GLN A 90 14.74 -15.17 -13.18
CA GLN A 90 14.79 -16.61 -13.45
C GLN A 90 16.12 -17.03 -14.10
N ASP A 91 16.63 -16.22 -15.02
CA ASP A 91 17.89 -16.44 -15.71
C ASP A 91 19.12 -16.18 -14.81
N GLY A 92 18.91 -15.62 -13.60
CA GLY A 92 19.99 -15.30 -12.65
C GLY A 92 20.79 -14.04 -13.00
N ASP A 93 20.29 -13.22 -13.92
CA ASP A 93 20.90 -11.94 -14.33
C ASP A 93 20.49 -10.77 -13.43
N TRP A 94 19.38 -10.93 -12.71
CA TRP A 94 18.86 -9.98 -11.73
C TRP A 94 18.73 -10.66 -10.35
N ASP A 95 19.44 -10.12 -9.36
CA ASP A 95 19.38 -10.56 -7.97
C ASP A 95 18.33 -9.72 -7.20
N PRO A 96 17.13 -10.25 -6.93
CA PRO A 96 16.10 -9.55 -6.17
C PRO A 96 16.44 -9.44 -4.69
N ILE A 97 15.70 -8.61 -3.95
CA ILE A 97 15.89 -8.46 -2.49
C ILE A 97 14.99 -9.45 -1.75
N ARG A 98 15.50 -10.08 -0.69
CA ARG A 98 14.70 -10.90 0.23
C ARG A 98 14.46 -10.16 1.54
N LEU A 99 13.21 -10.15 2.00
CA LEU A 99 12.84 -9.52 3.28
C LEU A 99 13.12 -10.42 4.49
N ALA A 100 13.21 -11.74 4.29
CA ALA A 100 13.54 -12.72 5.31
C ALA A 100 14.41 -13.83 4.71
N ARG A 101 15.16 -14.57 5.54
CA ARG A 101 16.07 -15.65 5.10
C ARG A 101 15.39 -16.69 4.19
N HIS A 102 14.12 -17.00 4.49
CA HIS A 102 13.27 -17.92 3.72
C HIS A 102 12.04 -17.22 3.11
N GLY A 103 12.06 -15.89 3.01
CA GLY A 103 10.97 -15.12 2.45
C GLY A 103 11.01 -15.04 0.93
N SER A 104 9.87 -14.72 0.32
CA SER A 104 9.78 -14.44 -1.11
C SER A 104 10.70 -13.28 -1.50
N SER A 105 11.38 -13.43 -2.64
CA SER A 105 12.18 -12.37 -3.21
C SER A 105 11.29 -11.33 -3.90
N ILE A 106 11.64 -10.06 -3.75
CA ILE A 106 10.94 -8.92 -4.35
C ILE A 106 11.91 -8.26 -5.32
N SER A 107 11.51 -8.18 -6.59
CA SER A 107 12.26 -7.50 -7.65
C SER A 107 11.62 -6.16 -8.03
N HIS A 108 10.30 -6.03 -7.97
CA HIS A 108 9.58 -4.82 -8.35
C HIS A 108 8.20 -4.71 -7.69
N LEU A 109 7.68 -3.49 -7.59
CA LEU A 109 6.33 -3.13 -7.17
C LEU A 109 5.80 -2.07 -8.14
N PHE A 110 4.73 -2.40 -8.86
CA PHE A 110 4.10 -1.51 -9.83
C PHE A 110 2.71 -1.12 -9.36
N PHE A 111 2.42 0.18 -9.41
CA PHE A 111 1.09 0.71 -9.19
C PHE A 111 0.84 1.85 -10.17
N ALA A 112 0.10 1.57 -11.25
CA ALA A 112 0.03 2.49 -12.37
C ALA A 112 1.44 2.97 -12.78
N ASP A 113 1.67 4.28 -12.82
CA ASP A 113 2.94 4.91 -13.17
C ASP A 113 3.98 4.97 -12.03
N ASP A 114 3.58 4.64 -10.79
CA ASP A 114 4.47 4.57 -9.64
C ASP A 114 5.23 3.22 -9.63
N LEU A 115 6.47 3.23 -10.12
CA LEU A 115 7.32 2.04 -10.23
C LEU A 115 8.43 2.03 -9.17
N VAL A 116 8.56 0.92 -8.44
CA VAL A 116 9.68 0.71 -7.51
C VAL A 116 10.38 -0.59 -7.84
N LEU A 117 11.69 -0.52 -8.06
CA LEU A 117 12.54 -1.67 -8.39
C LEU A 117 13.48 -1.98 -7.22
N PHE A 118 13.79 -3.25 -7.06
CA PHE A 118 14.61 -3.80 -5.98
C PHE A 118 15.62 -4.78 -6.57
N CYS A 119 16.90 -4.55 -6.28
CA CYS A 119 17.97 -5.46 -6.65
C CYS A 119 19.15 -5.34 -5.68
N LYS A 120 20.04 -6.34 -5.69
CA LYS A 120 21.32 -6.27 -5.01
C LYS A 120 22.17 -5.10 -5.53
N VAL A 121 22.98 -4.51 -4.65
CA VAL A 121 23.88 -3.41 -5.04
C VAL A 121 25.14 -3.98 -5.67
N ASP A 122 25.19 -4.00 -6.99
CA ASP A 122 26.39 -4.29 -7.77
C ASP A 122 26.26 -3.78 -9.21
N MET A 123 27.37 -3.80 -9.93
CA MET A 123 27.42 -3.33 -11.31
C MET A 123 26.75 -4.29 -12.32
N LYS A 124 26.63 -5.59 -11.99
CA LYS A 124 25.95 -6.58 -12.85
C LYS A 124 24.47 -6.22 -12.94
N ASN A 125 23.80 -6.19 -11.78
CA ASN A 125 22.40 -5.80 -11.62
C ASN A 125 22.11 -4.43 -12.21
N THR A 126 23.03 -3.48 -12.01
CA THR A 126 22.90 -2.11 -12.55
C THR A 126 22.85 -2.09 -14.09
N ARG A 127 23.71 -2.87 -14.76
CA ARG A 127 23.72 -2.98 -16.23
C ARG A 127 22.48 -3.71 -16.75
N THR A 128 22.11 -4.81 -16.11
CA THR A 128 20.88 -5.56 -16.43
C THR A 128 19.66 -4.66 -16.34
N LEU A 129 19.54 -3.90 -15.25
CA LEU A 129 18.45 -2.95 -15.03
C LEU A 129 18.37 -1.90 -16.12
N LYS A 130 19.50 -1.27 -16.45
CA LYS A 130 19.54 -0.25 -17.51
C LYS A 130 19.12 -0.85 -18.86
N SER A 131 19.64 -2.02 -19.20
CA SER A 131 19.29 -2.74 -20.42
C SER A 131 17.78 -3.05 -20.52
N ILE A 132 17.17 -3.51 -19.43
CA ILE A 132 15.73 -3.78 -19.38
C ILE A 132 14.91 -2.50 -19.56
N LEU A 133 15.26 -1.42 -18.84
CA LEU A 133 14.56 -0.14 -18.94
C LEU A 133 14.70 0.49 -20.33
N ASP A 134 15.89 0.41 -20.94
CA ASP A 134 16.16 0.96 -22.28
C ASP A 134 15.38 0.17 -23.34
N LYS A 135 15.40 -1.17 -23.26
CA LYS A 135 14.60 -2.04 -24.14
C LYS A 135 13.11 -1.74 -23.98
N PHE A 136 12.61 -1.68 -22.75
CA PHE A 136 11.19 -1.37 -22.52
C PHE A 136 10.82 0.00 -23.07
N SER A 137 11.64 1.03 -22.82
CA SER A 137 11.43 2.39 -23.34
C SER A 137 11.40 2.43 -24.87
N HIS A 138 12.28 1.67 -25.52
CA HIS A 138 12.35 1.59 -26.98
C HIS A 138 11.08 0.98 -27.60
N HIS A 139 10.57 -0.12 -27.04
CA HIS A 139 9.38 -0.80 -27.57
C HIS A 139 8.09 -0.07 -27.20
N SER A 140 7.91 0.27 -25.92
CA SER A 140 6.67 0.88 -25.42
C SER A 140 6.51 2.36 -25.76
N GLY A 141 7.61 3.06 -26.07
CA GLY A 141 7.64 4.52 -26.21
C GLY A 141 7.71 5.28 -24.89
N HIS A 142 7.64 4.58 -23.75
CA HIS A 142 7.88 5.20 -22.44
C HIS A 142 9.28 5.81 -22.37
N LYS A 143 9.42 6.81 -21.49
CA LYS A 143 10.71 7.42 -21.21
C LYS A 143 10.87 7.58 -19.71
N VAL A 144 11.95 7.02 -19.17
CA VAL A 144 12.33 7.20 -17.78
C VAL A 144 12.87 8.61 -17.57
N SER A 145 12.33 9.34 -16.59
CA SER A 145 12.84 10.65 -16.18
C SER A 145 14.05 10.47 -15.27
N ALA A 146 15.25 10.61 -15.81
CA ALA A 146 16.48 10.50 -15.01
C ALA A 146 16.54 11.50 -13.84
N SER A 147 16.02 12.71 -14.02
CA SER A 147 16.00 13.75 -12.98
C SER A 147 15.03 13.48 -11.82
N LYS A 148 13.94 12.75 -12.10
CA LYS A 148 12.90 12.44 -11.10
C LYS A 148 13.04 11.03 -10.52
N THR A 149 13.70 10.13 -11.24
CA THR A 149 14.03 8.79 -10.76
C THR A 149 15.03 8.87 -9.63
N GLN A 150 14.71 8.19 -8.52
CA GLN A 150 15.44 8.24 -7.27
C GLN A 150 16.12 6.90 -6.98
N LEU A 151 17.42 6.96 -6.68
CA LEU A 151 18.23 5.86 -6.20
C LEU A 151 18.38 5.93 -4.69
N PHE A 152 18.11 4.83 -4.00
CA PHE A 152 18.37 4.67 -2.58
C PHE A 152 19.27 3.46 -2.34
N PHE A 153 20.36 3.68 -1.60
CA PHE A 153 21.34 2.66 -1.26
C PHE A 153 21.21 2.26 0.22
N SER A 154 21.60 1.02 0.54
CA SER A 154 21.70 0.59 1.93
C SER A 154 22.80 1.39 2.63
N PRO A 155 22.68 1.72 3.93
CA PRO A 155 23.74 2.38 4.70
C PRO A 155 25.10 1.67 4.64
N ASN A 156 25.10 0.34 4.44
CA ASN A 156 26.30 -0.48 4.38
C ASN A 156 26.93 -0.55 2.97
N THR A 157 26.47 0.28 2.03
CA THR A 157 26.97 0.28 0.65
C THR A 157 28.28 1.06 0.56
N ASP A 158 29.27 0.48 -0.11
CA ASP A 158 30.53 1.19 -0.40
C ASP A 158 30.28 2.45 -1.25
N ILE A 159 30.92 3.56 -0.86
CA ILE A 159 30.71 4.88 -1.47
C ILE A 159 31.20 4.88 -2.93
N SER A 160 32.32 4.21 -3.23
CA SER A 160 32.87 4.16 -4.58
C SER A 160 31.95 3.37 -5.52
N LEU A 161 31.37 2.26 -5.03
CA LEU A 161 30.38 1.48 -5.77
C LEU A 161 29.09 2.29 -6.00
N ALA A 162 28.60 2.99 -4.98
CA ALA A 162 27.41 3.83 -5.13
C ALA A 162 27.61 4.94 -6.16
N GLN A 163 28.79 5.59 -6.17
CA GLN A 163 29.15 6.59 -7.19
C GLN A 163 29.26 5.97 -8.59
N ALA A 164 29.85 4.78 -8.73
CA ALA A 164 29.92 4.08 -10.01
C ALA A 164 28.53 3.75 -10.58
N ILE A 165 27.61 3.30 -9.74
CA ILE A 165 26.21 3.04 -10.11
C ILE A 165 25.51 4.32 -10.52
N GLN A 166 25.68 5.39 -9.73
CA GLN A 166 25.09 6.70 -10.04
C GLN A 166 25.59 7.24 -11.39
N ASN A 167 26.88 7.13 -11.67
CA ASN A 167 27.47 7.54 -12.94
C ASN A 167 26.98 6.69 -14.12
N HIS A 168 26.67 5.41 -13.89
CA HIS A 168 26.16 4.53 -14.95
C HIS A 168 24.69 4.79 -15.28
N LEU A 169 23.85 4.99 -14.26
CA LEU A 169 22.40 5.17 -14.40
C LEU A 169 22.01 6.63 -14.65
N GLN A 170 22.82 7.59 -14.19
CA GLN A 170 22.52 9.04 -14.26
C GLN A 170 21.21 9.42 -13.52
N PHE A 171 20.85 8.65 -12.49
CA PHE A 171 19.68 8.92 -11.64
C PHE A 171 20.10 9.65 -10.36
N ARG A 172 19.13 10.34 -9.73
CA ARG A 172 19.38 11.10 -8.51
C ARG A 172 19.50 10.17 -7.29
N SER A 173 20.68 10.13 -6.66
CA SER A 173 20.85 9.48 -5.36
C SER A 173 20.17 10.28 -4.24
N VAL A 174 19.44 9.61 -3.36
CA VAL A 174 18.72 10.21 -2.22
C VAL A 174 18.92 9.40 -0.95
N CYS A 175 18.98 10.08 0.19
CA CYS A 175 18.98 9.45 1.52
C CYS A 175 17.56 9.06 1.99
N ASN A 176 16.52 9.47 1.26
CA ASN A 176 15.14 9.18 1.59
C ASN A 176 14.28 9.18 0.31
N LEU A 177 13.59 8.06 0.04
CA LEU A 177 12.66 7.88 -1.10
C LEU A 177 11.34 8.66 -0.96
N GLY A 178 11.12 9.34 0.16
CA GLY A 178 9.93 10.14 0.41
C GLY A 178 8.69 9.27 0.61
N LYS A 179 7.63 9.54 -0.17
CA LYS A 179 6.35 8.84 -0.09
C LYS A 179 6.16 7.89 -1.28
N TYR A 180 5.54 6.75 -1.01
CA TYR A 180 5.03 5.82 -2.01
C TYR A 180 3.54 5.58 -1.72
N LEU A 181 2.69 5.77 -2.73
CA LEU A 181 1.23 5.71 -2.60
C LEU A 181 0.68 6.59 -1.46
N GLY A 182 1.31 7.74 -1.22
CA GLY A 182 0.91 8.67 -0.17
C GLY A 182 1.38 8.33 1.26
N ILE A 183 2.03 7.18 1.47
CA ILE A 183 2.60 6.77 2.76
C ILE A 183 4.13 6.98 2.74
N PRO A 184 4.73 7.58 3.78
CA PRO A 184 6.19 7.69 3.86
C PRO A 184 6.86 6.32 3.88
N ILE A 185 7.92 6.15 3.08
CA ILE A 185 8.81 4.99 3.19
C ILE A 185 9.74 5.24 4.37
N PHE A 186 9.69 4.39 5.39
CA PHE A 186 10.53 4.51 6.57
C PHE A 186 11.86 3.79 6.37
N HIS A 187 12.95 4.49 6.64
CA HIS A 187 14.33 3.96 6.53
C HIS A 187 14.98 3.77 7.90
N GLY A 188 14.17 3.65 8.96
CA GLY A 188 14.60 3.56 10.36
C GLY A 188 13.42 3.41 11.32
N MET A 189 13.67 3.61 12.62
CA MET A 189 12.62 3.51 13.64
C MET A 189 11.48 4.50 13.39
N VAL A 190 10.25 3.99 13.51
CA VAL A 190 9.03 4.76 13.30
C VAL A 190 8.71 5.57 14.56
N THR A 191 8.69 6.90 14.43
CA THR A 191 8.41 7.84 15.54
C THR A 191 7.12 8.61 15.32
N LYS A 192 6.61 9.30 16.35
CA LYS A 192 5.46 10.21 16.25
C LYS A 192 5.66 11.26 15.14
N ASN A 193 6.87 11.78 15.00
CA ASN A 193 7.20 12.84 14.03
C ASN A 193 7.00 12.38 12.59
N ASN A 194 7.21 11.09 12.31
CA ASN A 194 6.99 10.54 10.97
C ASN A 194 5.53 10.61 10.53
N PHE A 195 4.58 10.72 11.46
CA PHE A 195 3.14 10.85 11.19
C PHE A 195 2.58 12.25 11.44
N GLN A 196 3.45 13.24 11.67
CA GLN A 196 3.00 14.62 11.88
C GLN A 196 2.16 15.12 10.69
N TYR A 197 2.48 14.68 9.46
CA TYR A 197 1.70 14.97 8.27
C TYR A 197 0.23 14.52 8.33
N LEU A 198 -0.10 13.44 9.06
CA LEU A 198 -1.49 13.00 9.25
C LEU A 198 -2.23 13.95 10.18
N ILE A 199 -1.58 14.34 11.27
CA ILE A 199 -2.11 15.31 12.24
C ILE A 199 -2.36 16.65 11.53
N ASP A 200 -1.41 17.10 10.71
CA ASP A 200 -1.52 18.36 9.99
C ASP A 200 -2.61 18.32 8.91
N LYS A 201 -2.83 17.17 8.23
CA LYS A 201 -3.99 17.00 7.34
C LYS A 201 -5.32 17.15 8.09
N VAL A 202 -5.43 16.58 9.30
CA VAL A 202 -6.62 16.75 10.14
C VAL A 202 -6.78 18.22 10.54
N ARG A 203 -5.71 18.89 10.99
CA ARG A 203 -5.72 20.32 11.34
C ARG A 203 -6.12 21.21 10.17
N ALA A 204 -5.60 20.95 8.97
CA ALA A 204 -5.90 21.73 7.77
C ALA A 204 -7.38 21.63 7.37
N ARG A 205 -8.01 20.46 7.56
CA ARG A 205 -9.46 20.32 7.36
C ARG A 205 -10.25 21.09 8.43
N LEU A 206 -9.79 21.03 9.68
CA LEU A 206 -10.42 21.77 10.78
C LEU A 206 -10.30 23.29 10.65
N SER A 207 -9.17 23.82 10.16
CA SER A 207 -8.99 25.27 9.96
C SER A 207 -9.90 25.82 8.86
N GLY A 208 -10.28 25.00 7.88
CA GLY A 208 -11.26 25.35 6.86
C GLY A 208 -12.71 25.34 7.36
N TRP A 209 -12.98 24.81 8.57
CA TRP A 209 -14.32 24.73 9.13
C TRP A 209 -14.47 25.67 10.33
N SER A 210 -15.33 26.66 10.18
CA SER A 210 -15.72 27.50 11.31
C SER A 210 -16.67 26.72 12.23
N ALA A 211 -16.16 26.29 13.39
CA ALA A 211 -16.97 25.58 14.40
C ALA A 211 -18.16 26.41 14.91
N SER A 212 -18.13 27.74 14.76
CA SER A 212 -19.25 28.64 15.13
C SER A 212 -20.35 28.71 14.06
N SER A 213 -20.08 28.26 12.83
CA SER A 213 -21.06 28.23 11.73
C SER A 213 -21.85 26.92 11.62
N LEU A 214 -21.48 25.90 12.41
CA LEU A 214 -22.02 24.54 12.28
C LEU A 214 -22.78 24.11 13.53
N SER A 215 -23.95 23.51 13.32
CA SER A 215 -24.69 22.83 14.39
C SER A 215 -23.87 21.68 14.97
N LEU A 216 -24.21 21.25 16.20
CA LEU A 216 -23.57 20.09 16.82
C LEU A 216 -23.71 18.83 15.93
N ALA A 217 -24.88 18.61 15.35
CA ALA A 217 -25.13 17.51 14.43
C ALA A 217 -24.22 17.60 13.19
N GLY A 218 -24.07 18.78 12.58
CA GLY A 218 -23.18 18.99 11.44
C GLY A 218 -21.72 18.68 11.76
N ARG A 219 -21.24 19.09 12.94
CA ARG A 219 -19.88 18.80 13.42
C ARG A 219 -19.65 17.30 13.63
N ILE A 220 -20.63 16.59 14.20
CA ILE A 220 -20.56 15.13 14.38
C ILE A 220 -20.53 14.43 13.02
N THR A 221 -21.37 14.84 12.07
CA THR A 221 -21.41 14.26 10.72
C THR A 221 -20.08 14.44 10.00
N LEU A 222 -19.49 15.64 10.03
CA LEU A 222 -18.17 15.89 9.43
C LEU A 222 -17.05 15.12 10.13
N ALA A 223 -17.10 15.00 11.45
CA ALA A 223 -16.14 14.20 12.20
C ALA A 223 -16.14 12.74 11.74
N LYS A 224 -17.32 12.14 11.57
CA LYS A 224 -17.48 10.74 11.11
C LYS A 224 -17.11 10.54 9.65
N ALA A 225 -17.56 11.43 8.76
CA ALA A 225 -17.41 11.24 7.33
C ALA A 225 -15.98 11.55 6.86
N VAL A 226 -15.34 12.55 7.46
CA VAL A 226 -14.06 13.09 6.97
C VAL A 226 -12.94 12.84 7.97
N LEU A 227 -13.06 13.31 9.22
CA LEU A 227 -11.92 13.31 10.14
C LEU A 227 -11.47 11.90 10.53
N THR A 228 -12.41 10.99 10.79
CA THR A 228 -12.06 9.59 11.09
C THR A 228 -11.58 8.82 9.86
N ALA A 229 -11.89 9.27 8.64
CA ALA A 229 -11.48 8.61 7.40
C ALA A 229 -10.04 8.97 6.97
N ILE A 230 -9.56 10.17 7.31
CA ILE A 230 -8.20 10.64 6.98
C ILE A 230 -7.11 9.64 7.43
N PRO A 231 -7.06 9.18 8.68
CA PRO A 231 -6.03 8.24 9.12
C PRO A 231 -6.29 6.80 8.66
N SER A 232 -7.51 6.43 8.24
CA SER A 232 -7.89 5.05 7.91
C SER A 232 -7.01 4.43 6.83
N TYR A 233 -6.59 5.19 5.81
CA TYR A 233 -5.70 4.67 4.77
C TYR A 233 -4.31 4.31 5.33
N CYS A 234 -3.75 5.15 6.21
CA CYS A 234 -2.45 4.85 6.82
C CYS A 234 -2.55 3.73 7.86
N MET A 235 -3.64 3.69 8.63
CA MET A 235 -3.94 2.63 9.59
C MET A 235 -4.08 1.25 8.94
N GLN A 236 -4.43 1.19 7.66
CA GLN A 236 -4.50 -0.05 6.88
C GLN A 236 -3.15 -0.62 6.46
N VAL A 237 -2.04 0.09 6.68
CA VAL A 237 -0.72 -0.34 6.18
C VAL A 237 0.34 -0.28 7.28
N VAL A 238 0.16 0.60 8.27
CA VAL A 238 1.19 0.88 9.28
C VAL A 238 0.60 0.86 10.69
N LEU A 239 1.37 0.29 11.63
CA LEU A 239 1.08 0.42 13.05
C LEU A 239 1.41 1.85 13.52
N LEU A 240 0.39 2.69 13.67
CA LEU A 240 0.53 4.04 14.21
C LEU A 240 0.88 4.02 15.71
N PRO A 241 1.82 4.87 16.18
CA PRO A 241 2.06 5.07 17.60
C PRO A 241 0.79 5.57 18.31
N ALA A 242 0.52 5.04 19.50
CA ALA A 242 -0.67 5.42 20.30
C ALA A 242 -0.76 6.94 20.54
N ALA A 243 0.39 7.62 20.65
CA ALA A 243 0.45 9.07 20.77
C ALA A 243 -0.15 9.81 19.55
N VAL A 244 0.04 9.30 18.33
CA VAL A 244 -0.52 9.91 17.10
C VAL A 244 -2.05 9.79 17.10
N ILE A 245 -2.57 8.60 17.42
CA ILE A 245 -4.02 8.34 17.50
C ILE A 245 -4.65 9.25 18.55
N THR A 246 -4.04 9.34 19.73
CA THR A 246 -4.52 10.18 20.83
C THR A 246 -4.61 11.67 20.43
N GLU A 247 -3.62 12.19 19.71
CA GLU A 247 -3.66 13.58 19.22
C GLU A 247 -4.77 13.81 18.20
N ILE A 248 -4.99 12.87 17.28
CA ILE A 248 -6.08 12.97 16.29
C ILE A 248 -7.44 12.93 17.01
N GLU A 249 -7.65 11.98 17.92
CA GLU A 249 -8.89 11.90 18.72
C GLU A 249 -9.11 13.18 19.55
N LYS A 250 -8.03 13.74 20.12
CA LYS A 250 -8.09 15.03 20.81
C LYS A 250 -8.57 16.13 19.88
N LEU A 251 -8.06 16.24 18.67
CA LEU A 251 -8.51 17.25 17.69
C LEU A 251 -9.99 17.07 17.31
N ILE A 252 -10.42 15.84 17.05
CA ILE A 252 -11.82 15.52 16.73
C ILE A 252 -12.72 15.89 17.90
N ARG A 253 -12.34 15.52 19.14
CA ARG A 253 -13.09 15.82 20.36
C ARG A 253 -13.26 17.33 20.56
N HIS A 254 -12.18 18.10 20.34
CA HIS A 254 -12.25 19.56 20.44
C HIS A 254 -13.13 20.17 19.35
N PHE A 255 -13.17 19.61 18.15
CA PHE A 255 -14.05 20.10 17.08
C PHE A 255 -15.53 19.83 17.39
N VAL A 256 -15.87 18.59 17.77
CA VAL A 256 -17.24 18.19 18.10
C VAL A 256 -17.83 19.06 19.21
N TRP A 257 -17.05 19.36 20.26
CA TRP A 257 -17.52 20.22 21.35
C TRP A 257 -17.38 21.72 21.05
N GLY A 258 -16.33 22.09 20.31
CA GLY A 258 -16.09 23.42 19.72
C GLY A 258 -16.09 24.58 20.71
N ALA A 259 -16.03 25.78 20.17
CA ALA A 259 -16.17 27.03 20.92
C ALA A 259 -17.54 27.65 20.62
N SER A 260 -18.24 28.10 21.66
CA SER A 260 -19.42 28.96 21.54
C SER A 260 -18.99 30.35 22.00
N ASN A 261 -19.23 31.38 21.20
CA ASN A 261 -18.91 32.78 21.55
C ASN A 261 -17.42 33.02 21.92
N GLY A 262 -16.48 32.43 21.17
CA GLY A 262 -15.05 32.66 21.36
C GLY A 262 -14.41 31.94 22.57
N LYS A 263 -15.17 31.22 23.40
CA LYS A 263 -14.64 30.42 24.52
C LYS A 263 -14.63 28.93 24.18
N LYS A 264 -13.49 28.25 24.38
CA LYS A 264 -13.35 26.79 24.24
C LYS A 264 -14.31 26.11 25.24
N LYS A 265 -15.30 25.34 24.76
CA LYS A 265 -16.11 24.51 25.65
C LYS A 265 -15.31 23.28 26.06
N LEU A 266 -15.32 22.98 27.36
CA LEU A 266 -14.74 21.75 27.88
C LEU A 266 -15.57 20.55 27.40
N PRO A 267 -14.94 19.45 26.98
CA PRO A 267 -15.64 18.20 26.70
C PRO A 267 -16.31 17.66 27.97
N LEU A 268 -17.65 17.71 28.03
CA LEU A 268 -18.42 17.29 29.22
C LEU A 268 -18.65 15.78 29.30
N VAL A 269 -18.50 15.06 28.17
CA VAL A 269 -18.76 13.62 28.07
C VAL A 269 -17.45 12.88 27.78
N SER A 270 -17.31 11.67 28.34
CA SER A 270 -16.16 10.81 28.12
C SER A 270 -16.07 10.41 26.64
N TRP A 271 -14.84 10.29 26.11
CA TRP A 271 -14.64 9.93 24.70
C TRP A 271 -15.15 8.53 24.39
N VAL A 272 -14.96 7.58 25.32
CA VAL A 272 -15.45 6.20 25.20
C VAL A 272 -16.97 6.17 25.03
N PHE A 273 -17.71 6.98 25.79
CA PHE A 273 -19.17 7.07 25.66
C PHE A 273 -19.58 7.72 24.34
N VAL A 274 -18.89 8.79 23.92
CA VAL A 274 -19.12 9.45 22.62
C VAL A 274 -18.96 8.46 21.46
N CYS A 275 -17.99 7.54 21.55
CA CYS A 275 -17.74 6.54 20.52
C CYS A 275 -18.75 5.38 20.49
N GLN A 276 -19.61 5.24 21.50
CA GLN A 276 -20.62 4.18 21.52
C GLN A 276 -21.64 4.34 20.38
N PRO A 277 -22.26 3.24 19.92
CA PRO A 277 -23.36 3.30 18.95
C PRO A 277 -24.50 4.22 19.40
N ILE A 278 -25.23 4.79 18.42
CA ILE A 278 -26.39 5.67 18.70
C ILE A 278 -27.45 4.95 19.53
N ARG A 279 -27.68 3.65 19.25
CA ARG A 279 -28.59 2.79 20.02
C ARG A 279 -28.22 2.65 21.51
N SER A 280 -26.96 2.91 21.86
CA SER A 280 -26.44 2.82 23.24
C SER A 280 -26.27 4.21 23.87
N GLY A 281 -26.88 5.25 23.29
CA GLY A 281 -26.82 6.63 23.79
C GLY A 281 -25.55 7.40 23.41
N GLY A 282 -24.64 6.78 22.65
CA GLY A 282 -23.44 7.43 22.15
C GLY A 282 -23.67 8.26 20.87
N LEU A 283 -22.61 8.89 20.37
CA LEU A 283 -22.68 9.68 19.13
C LEU A 283 -22.30 8.87 17.91
N GLY A 284 -21.90 7.61 18.03
CA GLY A 284 -21.53 6.71 16.92
C GLY A 284 -20.29 7.15 16.15
N ILE A 285 -19.38 7.88 16.79
CA ILE A 285 -18.05 8.19 16.22
C ILE A 285 -17.17 6.94 16.39
N ARG A 286 -16.40 6.55 15.38
CA ARG A 286 -15.53 5.39 15.50
C ARG A 286 -14.34 5.69 16.42
N ASP A 287 -14.14 4.85 17.43
CA ASP A 287 -12.91 4.84 18.23
C ASP A 287 -11.74 4.46 17.31
N LEU A 288 -10.75 5.35 17.20
CA LEU A 288 -9.66 5.18 16.26
C LEU A 288 -8.69 4.08 16.69
N ARG A 289 -8.59 3.77 17.99
CA ARG A 289 -7.75 2.68 18.50
C ARG A 289 -8.35 1.34 18.15
N VAL A 290 -9.66 1.19 18.36
CA VAL A 290 -10.40 -0.03 17.99
C VAL A 290 -10.38 -0.21 16.47
N HIS A 291 -10.59 0.87 15.72
CA HIS A 291 -10.55 0.83 14.25
C HIS A 291 -9.17 0.48 13.70
N HIS A 292 -8.10 1.05 14.26
CA HIS A 292 -6.73 0.73 13.88
C HIS A 292 -6.37 -0.72 14.22
N LYS A 293 -6.73 -1.19 15.42
CA LYS A 293 -6.56 -2.59 15.81
C LYS A 293 -7.27 -3.53 14.83
N ALA A 294 -8.51 -3.22 14.45
CA ALA A 294 -9.26 -4.01 13.47
C ALA A 294 -8.55 -4.07 12.10
N PHE A 295 -7.92 -3.00 11.63
CA PHE A 295 -7.12 -3.05 10.40
C PHE A 295 -5.84 -3.88 10.56
N MET A 296 -5.20 -3.85 11.73
CA MET A 296 -3.99 -4.64 11.98
C MET A 296 -4.24 -6.14 12.05
N VAL A 297 -5.48 -6.57 12.32
CA VAL A 297 -5.88 -7.98 12.22
C VAL A 297 -5.59 -8.53 10.82
N LYS A 298 -5.73 -7.72 9.76
CA LYS A 298 -5.42 -8.15 8.38
C LYS A 298 -3.97 -8.64 8.19
N PHE A 299 -3.03 -8.10 8.96
CA PHE A 299 -1.60 -8.37 8.77
C PHE A 299 -1.07 -9.41 9.75
N ASP A 300 -1.93 -10.09 10.51
CA ASP A 300 -1.57 -11.04 11.56
C ASP A 300 -0.57 -10.49 12.61
N VAL A 301 -0.32 -9.18 12.63
CA VAL A 301 0.59 -8.48 13.57
C VAL A 301 0.08 -8.59 15.02
N TRP A 302 -1.16 -9.04 15.22
CA TRP A 302 -1.76 -9.30 16.52
C TRP A 302 -1.52 -10.70 17.09
N ILE A 303 -0.91 -11.63 16.34
CA ILE A 303 -0.48 -12.95 16.84
C ILE A 303 0.93 -12.91 17.46
N PRO A 304 1.89 -12.07 16.98
CA PRO A 304 3.16 -11.80 17.66
C PRO A 304 3.05 -11.29 19.09
N SER A 305 1.89 -10.80 19.55
CA SER A 305 1.74 -10.31 20.94
C SER A 305 1.71 -11.42 21.99
N LEU A 306 1.54 -12.68 21.59
CA LEU A 306 1.85 -13.82 22.46
C LEU A 306 3.37 -14.06 22.51
N GLY A 307 4.15 -13.60 21.54
CA GLY A 307 5.61 -13.76 21.54
C GLY A 307 6.06 -15.22 21.33
N PRO A 308 7.37 -15.50 21.47
CA PRO A 308 7.90 -16.84 21.35
C PRO A 308 7.31 -17.78 22.42
N LEU A 309 7.13 -19.06 22.08
CA LEU A 309 6.50 -20.05 22.94
C LEU A 309 7.21 -20.15 24.31
N VAL A 310 8.53 -19.94 24.33
CA VAL A 310 9.40 -19.89 25.53
C VAL A 310 8.88 -18.96 26.63
N ASN A 311 8.12 -17.92 26.30
CA ASN A 311 7.60 -16.97 27.28
C ASN A 311 6.37 -17.49 28.03
N HIS A 312 5.81 -18.63 27.61
CA HIS A 312 4.61 -19.24 28.16
C HIS A 312 4.84 -20.64 28.72
N THR A 313 6.09 -21.12 28.69
CA THR A 313 6.44 -22.49 29.06
C THR A 313 6.48 -22.70 30.56
N VAL A 314 6.24 -23.95 30.98
CA VAL A 314 6.57 -24.40 32.34
C VAL A 314 8.09 -24.55 32.44
N SER A 315 8.66 -24.28 33.62
CA SER A 315 10.12 -24.10 33.84
C SER A 315 11.02 -25.26 33.40
N ASP A 316 10.47 -26.46 33.19
CA ASP A 316 11.21 -27.68 32.85
C ASP A 316 11.02 -28.14 31.38
N ALA A 317 10.25 -27.39 30.56
CA ALA A 317 9.98 -27.76 29.18
C ALA A 317 11.07 -27.24 28.22
N ILE A 318 11.69 -28.15 27.46
CA ILE A 318 12.68 -27.81 26.43
C ILE A 318 11.93 -27.37 25.17
N VAL A 319 12.03 -26.09 24.83
CA VAL A 319 11.41 -25.48 23.64
C VAL A 319 12.46 -24.73 22.84
N GLU A 320 12.41 -24.87 21.52
CA GLU A 320 13.28 -24.14 20.60
C GLU A 320 12.99 -22.63 20.69
N VAL A 321 14.02 -21.80 20.86
CA VAL A 321 13.89 -20.35 21.17
C VAL A 321 13.11 -19.58 20.09
N ASP A 322 13.10 -20.09 18.87
CA ASP A 322 12.45 -19.50 17.70
C ASP A 322 11.06 -20.08 17.38
N ALA A 323 10.54 -21.00 18.20
CA ALA A 323 9.19 -21.55 18.02
C ALA A 323 8.13 -20.56 18.51
N TYR A 324 7.14 -20.25 17.68
CA TYR A 324 6.04 -19.33 18.02
C TYR A 324 4.76 -20.09 18.32
N VAL A 325 3.91 -19.50 19.18
CA VAL A 325 2.59 -20.07 19.51
C VAL A 325 1.74 -20.36 18.26
N CYS A 326 1.90 -19.56 17.20
CA CYS A 326 1.18 -19.76 15.92
C CYS A 326 1.61 -20.98 15.11
N ASP A 327 2.76 -21.60 15.43
CA ASP A 327 3.21 -22.81 14.75
C ASP A 327 2.45 -24.06 15.25
N SER A 328 1.77 -23.96 16.39
CA SER A 328 0.94 -25.01 16.99
C SER A 328 -0.53 -24.97 16.52
N VAL A 329 -0.74 -24.75 15.23
CA VAL A 329 -2.05 -24.73 14.57
C VAL A 329 -2.07 -25.78 13.46
N ASP A 330 -3.16 -26.54 13.35
CA ASP A 330 -3.34 -27.54 12.30
C ASP A 330 -3.77 -26.92 10.95
N GLU A 331 -3.86 -27.76 9.91
CA GLU A 331 -4.25 -27.37 8.56
C GLU A 331 -5.72 -26.92 8.41
N HIS A 332 -6.51 -27.06 9.47
CA HIS A 332 -7.90 -26.62 9.52
C HIS A 332 -8.08 -25.35 10.38
N GLY A 333 -6.99 -24.80 10.91
CA GLY A 333 -7.06 -23.62 11.76
C GLY A 333 -7.60 -23.94 13.14
N ASN A 334 -7.30 -25.11 13.69
CA ASN A 334 -7.52 -25.44 15.10
C ASN A 334 -6.19 -25.49 15.85
N TRP A 335 -6.21 -25.12 17.14
CA TRP A 335 -5.05 -25.26 18.01
C TRP A 335 -4.70 -26.74 18.22
N LYS A 336 -3.43 -27.10 18.04
CA LYS A 336 -2.89 -28.42 18.40
C LYS A 336 -2.66 -28.49 19.91
N TRP A 337 -3.74 -28.59 20.68
CA TRP A 337 -3.66 -28.58 22.15
C TRP A 337 -2.84 -29.72 22.73
N ALA A 338 -2.71 -30.86 22.02
CA ALA A 338 -1.84 -31.95 22.42
C ALA A 338 -0.35 -31.55 22.48
N ASP A 339 0.07 -30.64 21.61
CA ASP A 339 1.45 -30.14 21.55
C ASP A 339 1.70 -29.01 22.56
N LEU A 340 0.66 -28.22 22.85
CA LEU A 340 0.75 -27.04 23.73
C LEU A 340 0.55 -27.37 25.21
N ASN A 341 -0.46 -28.16 25.57
CA ASN A 341 -0.83 -28.46 26.96
C ASN A 341 0.31 -29.04 27.84
N PRO A 342 1.24 -29.88 27.35
CA PRO A 342 2.36 -30.35 28.18
C PRO A 342 3.45 -29.28 28.36
N VAL A 343 3.42 -28.20 27.58
CA VAL A 343 4.49 -27.20 27.50
C VAL A 343 4.11 -25.90 28.18
N ILE A 344 2.82 -25.49 28.15
CA ILE A 344 2.36 -24.17 28.63
C ILE A 344 1.56 -24.26 29.94
N THR A 345 1.52 -23.15 30.70
CA THR A 345 0.67 -23.06 31.90
C THR A 345 -0.82 -22.96 31.57
N GLN A 346 -1.69 -23.36 32.52
CA GLN A 346 -3.15 -23.28 32.34
C GLN A 346 -3.68 -21.84 32.18
N SER A 347 -3.00 -20.86 32.77
CA SER A 347 -3.29 -19.43 32.56
C SER A 347 -2.98 -19.00 31.12
N ALA A 348 -1.85 -19.45 30.56
CA ALA A 348 -1.47 -19.20 29.18
C ALA A 348 -2.41 -19.92 28.19
N ALA A 349 -2.81 -21.16 28.50
CA ALA A 349 -3.76 -21.91 27.69
C ALA A 349 -5.11 -21.19 27.56
N MET A 350 -5.62 -20.58 28.65
CA MET A 350 -6.85 -19.78 28.61
C MET A 350 -6.71 -18.50 27.76
N GLN A 351 -5.54 -17.84 27.80
CA GLN A 351 -5.28 -16.68 26.96
C GLN A 351 -5.21 -17.06 25.48
N ILE A 352 -4.55 -18.17 25.14
CA ILE A 352 -4.42 -18.68 23.76
C ILE A 352 -5.79 -19.16 23.25
N ALA A 353 -6.57 -19.87 24.07
CA ALA A 353 -7.89 -20.39 23.71
C ALA A 353 -8.92 -19.28 23.45
N SER A 354 -8.73 -18.10 24.05
CA SER A 354 -9.57 -16.93 23.79
C SER A 354 -9.34 -16.31 22.40
N VAL A 355 -8.32 -16.77 21.68
CA VAL A 355 -7.95 -16.32 20.33
C VAL A 355 -8.30 -17.42 19.32
N CYS A 356 -8.99 -17.05 18.24
CA CYS A 356 -9.26 -17.96 17.13
C CYS A 356 -7.96 -18.13 16.30
N PRO A 357 -7.41 -19.34 16.18
CA PRO A 357 -6.15 -19.55 15.46
C PRO A 357 -6.35 -19.35 13.95
N GLN A 358 -5.36 -18.76 13.29
CA GLN A 358 -5.29 -18.76 11.83
C GLN A 358 -4.01 -19.45 11.37
N MET A 359 -4.16 -20.29 10.33
CA MET A 359 -3.05 -20.96 9.68
C MET A 359 -1.98 -19.95 9.25
N ARG A 360 -0.71 -20.36 9.34
CA ARG A 360 0.42 -19.70 8.68
C ARG A 360 0.23 -19.86 7.16
N LYS A 361 -0.66 -19.08 6.55
CA LYS A 361 -0.79 -19.04 5.10
C LYS A 361 0.52 -18.50 4.56
N GLN A 362 1.29 -19.34 3.87
CA GLN A 362 2.19 -18.85 2.84
C GLN A 362 1.36 -17.89 1.97
N ALA A 363 1.83 -16.66 1.84
CA ALA A 363 1.11 -15.59 1.18
C ALA A 363 0.65 -16.02 -0.23
N THR A 364 -0.58 -16.49 -0.33
CA THR A 364 -1.28 -16.66 -1.58
C THR A 364 -2.06 -15.37 -1.77
N ILE A 365 -1.64 -14.57 -2.73
CA ILE A 365 -2.31 -13.36 -3.15
C ILE A 365 -3.68 -13.78 -3.70
N PHE A 366 -4.76 -13.51 -2.95
CA PHE A 366 -6.11 -13.64 -3.48
C PHE A 366 -6.41 -12.44 -4.38
N VAL A 367 -6.52 -12.71 -5.68
CA VAL A 367 -7.17 -11.83 -6.67
C VAL A 367 -8.67 -11.92 -6.45
N PHE A 368 -9.31 -10.81 -6.08
CA PHE A 368 -10.76 -10.72 -6.10
C PHE A 368 -11.22 -10.37 -7.52
N GLY A 369 -11.74 -11.35 -8.25
CA GLY A 369 -12.63 -11.15 -9.39
C GLY A 369 -14.07 -11.04 -8.89
N GLY A 370 -14.75 -9.94 -9.22
CA GLY A 370 -16.19 -9.80 -9.01
C GLY A 370 -16.98 -10.47 -10.14
N GLY A 371 -18.04 -11.19 -9.80
CA GLY A 371 -19.01 -11.70 -10.77
C GLY A 371 -19.96 -12.73 -10.17
N ASN A 372 -21.19 -12.29 -9.88
CA ASN A 372 -22.32 -13.10 -9.45
C ASN A 372 -22.56 -14.33 -10.34
N GLN A 373 -22.77 -15.51 -9.74
CA GLN A 373 -23.96 -16.30 -10.04
C GLN A 373 -24.29 -17.28 -8.91
N ILE A 374 -25.57 -17.27 -8.55
CA ILE A 374 -26.26 -18.11 -7.58
C ILE A 374 -26.42 -19.51 -8.19
N GLY A 375 -26.08 -20.55 -7.43
CA GLY A 375 -26.36 -21.95 -7.77
C GLY A 375 -26.32 -22.82 -6.52
N SER A 376 -27.49 -23.30 -6.11
CA SER A 376 -27.79 -24.10 -4.92
C SER A 376 -27.14 -25.48 -4.90
N ALA A 377 -26.67 -25.92 -3.72
CA ALA A 377 -26.74 -27.32 -3.29
C ALA A 377 -26.65 -27.41 -1.75
N GLN A 378 -27.74 -27.82 -1.11
CA GLN A 378 -27.81 -28.21 0.30
C GLN A 378 -27.15 -29.58 0.51
N TRP A 379 -26.44 -29.78 1.63
CA TRP A 379 -26.46 -31.05 2.36
C TRP A 379 -26.24 -30.77 3.86
N ARG A 380 -27.35 -30.93 4.61
CA ARG A 380 -27.61 -30.98 6.06
C ARG A 380 -26.84 -30.07 7.02
#